data_AF-A0A842UY58-F1
#
_entry.id   AF-A0A842UY58-F1
#
_cell.length_a   1.000
_cell.length_b   1.000
_cell.length_c   1.000
_cell.angle_alpha   90.00
_cell.angle_beta   90.00
_cell.angle_gamma   90.00
#
_symmetry.space_group_name_H-M   'P 1'
#
loop_
_entity.id
_entity.type
_entity.pdbx_description
1 polymer ?
#
loop_
_entity_poly.entity_id
_entity_poly.type
_entity_poly.pdbx_seq_one_letter_code
_entity_poly.pdbx_strand_id
1 'polypeptide(L)'
;MAFMDVFKKKKKVPPSPPLPYPGTPPGAPPPAAPGLPADQVQALRDKGMSNDQIINTLQAQGYDPVSINNAIAQVEAGPPAGPRQDIPGMPPPGPEMPSPAFGRRPSARELPSENVEEIAESIVEEKWGELTKELAKFNEWRDKTESRVDKVEQELQDMKDDVENLHKAIVAKIGEYDRNLLDVGTEIKAMEKVFQKVLPELTGSVAELSRITKGIKGKKKKASE
;
A
#
# COMPACT_ATOMS: atom_id res chain seq x y z
N MET A 1 13.67 -8.95 45.75
CA MET A 1 14.85 -8.43 45.01
C MET A 1 15.08 -9.35 43.83
N ALA A 2 15.28 -8.97 42.58
CA ALA A 2 15.15 -7.72 41.84
C ALA A 2 15.37 -8.16 40.38
N PHE A 3 14.41 -7.93 39.48
CA PHE A 3 14.64 -8.03 38.02
C PHE A 3 13.82 -6.93 37.32
N MET A 4 14.08 -5.70 37.76
CA MET A 4 13.95 -4.51 36.95
C MET A 4 15.36 -3.95 36.82
N ASP A 5 15.99 -4.12 35.66
CA ASP A 5 16.98 -3.16 35.19
C ASP A 5 17.18 -3.30 33.67
N VAL A 6 16.50 -2.39 32.97
CA VAL A 6 17.17 -1.40 32.13
C VAL A 6 17.95 -1.96 30.93
N PHE A 7 17.20 -2.11 29.85
CA PHE A 7 17.50 -1.50 28.55
C PHE A 7 18.46 -0.30 28.66
N LYS A 8 19.77 -0.48 28.47
CA LYS A 8 20.71 0.59 28.11
C LYS A 8 21.84 0.07 27.22
N LYS A 9 22.13 0.86 26.18
CA LYS A 9 23.26 0.82 25.24
C LYS A 9 23.20 -0.17 24.06
N LYS A 10 22.34 0.15 23.08
CA LYS A 10 22.78 0.08 21.68
C LYS A 10 23.64 1.32 21.39
N LYS A 11 24.96 1.13 21.33
CA LYS A 11 25.90 2.14 20.82
C LYS A 11 25.54 2.42 19.35
N LYS A 12 25.21 3.68 19.02
CA LYS A 12 25.20 4.20 17.65
C LYS A 12 26.61 4.00 17.08
N VAL A 13 26.75 3.13 16.10
CA VAL A 13 27.95 3.07 15.26
C VAL A 13 27.79 4.21 14.24
N PRO A 14 28.73 5.16 14.13
CA PRO A 14 28.68 6.16 13.08
C PRO A 14 28.76 5.48 11.70
N PRO A 15 28.06 5.98 10.68
CA PRO A 15 28.12 5.38 9.34
C PRO A 15 29.57 5.43 8.85
N SER A 16 30.11 4.26 8.52
CA SER A 16 31.44 4.14 7.93
C SER A 16 31.52 5.01 6.66
N PRO A 17 32.57 5.81 6.47
CA PRO A 17 32.75 6.55 5.22
C PRO A 17 32.85 5.56 4.05
N PRO A 18 32.28 5.89 2.88
CA PRO A 18 32.32 5.01 1.72
C PRO A 18 33.78 4.74 1.34
N LEU A 19 34.09 3.46 1.09
CA LEU A 19 35.43 3.05 0.69
C LEU A 19 35.79 3.77 -0.62
N PRO A 20 36.99 4.38 -0.72
CA PRO A 20 37.41 5.00 -1.95
C PRO A 20 37.58 3.91 -3.03
N TYR A 21 36.97 4.14 -4.19
CA TYR A 21 37.19 3.33 -5.37
C TYR A 21 38.70 3.31 -5.69
N PRO A 22 39.26 2.14 -6.04
CA PRO A 22 40.68 2.03 -6.32
C PRO A 22 40.98 2.79 -7.62
N GLY A 23 41.64 3.96 -7.53
CA GLY A 23 42.23 4.62 -8.69
C GLY A 23 42.25 6.16 -8.74
N THR A 24 41.70 6.90 -7.77
CA THR A 24 41.70 8.37 -7.86
C THR A 24 42.72 9.04 -6.90
N PRO A 25 43.63 9.90 -7.40
CA PRO A 25 44.56 10.65 -6.56
C PRO A 25 43.82 11.69 -5.70
N PRO A 26 44.25 11.91 -4.44
CA PRO A 26 43.54 12.78 -3.51
C PRO A 26 43.78 14.26 -3.87
N GLY A 27 42.71 14.98 -4.22
CA GLY A 27 42.74 16.45 -4.40
C GLY A 27 42.21 17.00 -5.73
N ALA A 28 41.68 16.17 -6.64
CA ALA A 28 41.04 16.69 -7.84
C ALA A 28 39.59 17.13 -7.57
N PRO A 29 39.16 18.34 -8.00
CA PRO A 29 37.74 18.69 -7.99
C PRO A 29 36.95 17.67 -8.82
N PRO A 30 35.73 17.28 -8.39
CA PRO A 30 34.95 16.28 -9.10
C PRO A 30 34.77 16.71 -10.56
N PRO A 31 34.94 15.79 -11.53
CA PRO A 31 34.69 16.10 -12.94
C PRO A 31 33.25 16.59 -13.06
N ALA A 32 33.06 17.76 -13.68
CA ALA A 32 31.75 18.31 -13.97
C ALA A 32 30.92 17.23 -14.68
N ALA A 33 29.93 16.69 -13.98
CA ALA A 33 29.03 15.71 -14.54
C ALA A 33 28.34 16.36 -15.76
N PRO A 34 28.24 15.66 -16.90
CA PRO A 34 27.46 16.12 -18.05
C PRO A 34 26.06 16.48 -17.55
N GLY A 35 25.65 17.73 -17.81
CA GLY A 35 24.37 18.26 -17.36
C GLY A 35 23.24 17.29 -17.72
N LEU A 36 22.30 17.15 -16.79
CA LEU A 36 21.08 16.36 -16.98
C LEU A 36 20.50 16.60 -18.38
N PRO A 37 20.23 15.54 -19.16
CA PRO A 37 19.49 15.71 -20.39
C PRO A 37 18.07 16.13 -20.02
N ALA A 38 17.70 17.37 -20.31
CA ALA A 38 16.32 17.86 -20.22
C ALA A 38 15.33 16.88 -20.90
N ASP A 39 15.80 16.14 -21.91
CA ASP A 39 15.09 15.04 -22.56
C ASP A 39 14.61 13.94 -21.59
N GLN A 40 15.38 13.62 -20.55
CA GLN A 40 15.01 12.58 -19.57
C GLN A 40 13.89 13.05 -18.63
N VAL A 41 13.91 14.32 -18.25
CA VAL A 41 12.81 14.96 -17.52
C VAL A 41 11.56 15.00 -18.39
N GLN A 42 11.70 15.37 -19.66
CA GLN A 42 10.59 15.43 -20.61
C GLN A 42 9.97 14.05 -20.86
N ALA A 43 10.77 13.00 -21.04
CA ALA A 43 10.27 11.64 -21.22
C ALA A 43 9.54 11.08 -19.99
N LEU A 44 9.94 11.45 -18.77
CA LEU A 44 9.23 11.05 -17.55
C LEU A 44 7.92 11.82 -17.38
N ARG A 45 7.90 13.08 -17.81
CA ARG A 45 6.70 13.92 -17.84
C ARG A 45 5.68 13.42 -18.86
N ASP A 46 6.12 13.00 -20.04
CA ASP A 46 5.27 12.41 -21.08
C ASP A 46 4.63 11.07 -20.61
N LYS A 47 5.26 10.39 -19.65
CA LYS A 47 4.69 9.21 -18.97
C LYS A 47 3.67 9.56 -17.87
N GLY A 48 3.36 10.84 -17.68
CA GLY A 48 2.40 11.32 -16.68
C GLY A 48 2.94 11.34 -15.24
N MET A 49 4.25 11.28 -15.03
CA MET A 49 4.83 11.42 -13.70
C MET A 49 4.79 12.88 -13.23
N SER A 50 4.54 13.10 -11.95
CA SER A 50 4.57 14.45 -11.36
C SER A 50 6.01 14.93 -11.14
N ASN A 51 6.21 16.25 -11.06
CA ASN A 51 7.53 16.85 -10.84
C ASN A 51 8.21 16.29 -9.58
N ASP A 52 7.48 16.06 -8.48
CA ASP A 52 8.02 15.45 -7.26
C ASP A 52 8.47 13.99 -7.45
N GLN A 53 7.72 13.22 -8.25
CA GLN A 53 8.09 11.84 -8.58
C GLN A 53 9.33 11.79 -9.48
N ILE A 54 9.43 12.74 -10.41
CA ILE A 54 10.60 12.91 -11.28
C ILE A 54 11.83 13.27 -10.45
N ILE A 55 11.70 14.19 -9.49
CA ILE A 55 12.77 14.58 -8.57
C ILE A 55 13.27 13.37 -7.79
N ASN A 56 12.37 12.60 -7.17
CA ASN A 56 12.74 11.41 -6.40
C ASN A 56 13.41 10.34 -7.28
N THR A 57 12.92 10.16 -8.51
CA THR A 57 13.47 9.18 -9.47
C THR A 57 14.87 9.57 -9.94
N LEU A 58 15.11 10.85 -10.22
CA LEU A 58 16.40 11.36 -10.66
C LEU A 58 17.41 11.46 -9.50
N GLN A 59 16.97 11.80 -8.29
CA GLN A 59 17.81 11.73 -7.10
C GLN A 59 18.26 10.30 -6.82
N ALA A 60 17.38 9.30 -6.99
CA ALA A 60 17.74 7.89 -6.86
C ALA A 60 18.77 7.43 -7.92
N GLN A 61 18.84 8.12 -9.06
CA GLN A 61 19.84 7.90 -10.12
C GLN A 61 21.15 8.67 -9.87
N GLY A 62 21.25 9.41 -8.76
CA GLY A 62 22.46 10.10 -8.32
C GLY A 62 22.62 11.52 -8.87
N TYR A 63 21.56 12.11 -9.43
CA TYR A 63 21.61 13.47 -9.94
C TYR A 63 21.46 14.52 -8.83
N ASP A 64 22.14 15.66 -9.02
CA ASP A 64 22.12 16.77 -8.07
C ASP A 64 20.77 17.52 -8.08
N PRO A 65 20.19 17.87 -6.92
CA PRO A 65 18.91 18.56 -6.82
C PRO A 65 18.82 19.89 -7.59
N VAL A 66 19.91 20.66 -7.65
CA VAL A 66 19.93 21.96 -8.34
C VAL A 66 19.84 21.75 -9.85
N SER A 67 20.51 20.72 -10.36
CA SER A 67 20.49 20.38 -11.77
C SER A 67 19.11 19.85 -12.20
N ILE A 68 18.45 19.05 -11.34
CA ILE A 68 17.10 18.53 -11.58
C ILE A 68 16.10 19.68 -11.69
N ASN A 69 16.15 20.64 -10.77
CA ASN A 69 15.25 21.79 -10.77
C ASN A 69 15.47 22.69 -12.00
N ASN A 70 16.71 22.91 -12.40
CA ASN A 70 17.02 23.67 -13.61
C ASN A 70 16.50 22.98 -14.88
N ALA A 71 16.62 21.64 -14.97
CA ALA A 71 16.13 20.87 -16.10
C ALA A 71 14.59 20.86 -16.17
N ILE A 72 13.91 20.73 -15.03
CA ILE A 72 12.44 20.83 -14.95
C ILE A 72 11.98 22.22 -15.39
N ALA A 73 12.62 23.28 -14.88
CA ALA A 73 12.32 24.65 -15.27
C ALA A 73 12.58 24.90 -16.76
N GLN A 74 13.59 24.27 -17.34
CA GLN A 74 13.91 24.38 -18.77
C GLN A 74 12.87 23.68 -19.66
N VAL A 75 12.39 22.49 -19.27
CA VAL A 75 11.31 21.78 -19.99
C VAL A 75 9.97 22.51 -19.80
N GLU A 76 9.74 23.11 -18.64
CA GLU A 76 8.53 23.87 -18.33
C GLU A 76 8.47 25.23 -19.02
N ALA A 77 9.62 25.89 -19.19
CA ALA A 77 9.73 27.12 -19.98
C ALA A 77 9.47 26.91 -21.48
N GLY A 78 9.44 25.67 -21.95
CA GLY A 78 9.24 25.32 -23.36
C GLY A 78 10.42 25.73 -24.25
N PRO A 79 10.48 25.24 -25.50
CA PRO A 79 11.49 25.70 -26.43
C PRO A 79 11.33 27.21 -26.67
N PRO A 80 12.41 28.02 -26.70
CA PRO A 80 12.33 29.41 -27.09
C PRO A 80 11.81 29.47 -28.54
N ALA A 81 10.52 29.74 -28.68
CA ALA A 81 9.89 30.00 -29.96
C ALA A 81 10.38 31.36 -30.46
N GLY A 82 11.39 31.36 -31.32
CA GLY A 82 11.78 32.56 -32.05
C GLY A 82 13.19 32.51 -32.62
N PRO A 83 13.36 32.62 -33.96
CA PRO A 83 14.67 32.87 -34.55
C PRO A 83 15.18 34.23 -34.05
N ARG A 84 16.47 34.28 -33.69
CA ARG A 84 17.23 35.54 -33.62
C ARG A 84 17.03 36.26 -34.95
N GLN A 85 16.23 37.33 -34.94
CA GLN A 85 16.27 38.30 -36.02
C GLN A 85 17.56 39.09 -35.86
N ASP A 86 18.46 38.89 -36.82
CA ASP A 86 19.50 39.84 -37.16
C ASP A 86 18.95 41.26 -37.12
N ILE A 87 19.62 42.14 -36.36
CA ILE A 87 19.46 43.58 -36.51
C ILE A 87 20.72 44.07 -37.24
N PRO A 88 20.67 44.29 -38.57
CA PRO A 88 21.66 45.04 -39.29
C PRO A 88 21.37 46.54 -39.10
N GLY A 89 22.39 47.31 -38.73
CA GLY A 89 22.33 48.78 -38.86
C GLY A 89 22.86 49.53 -37.65
N MET A 90 24.18 49.63 -37.56
CA MET A 90 24.86 50.59 -36.69
C MET A 90 25.14 51.86 -37.53
N PRO A 91 24.57 53.03 -37.20
CA PRO A 91 25.01 54.29 -37.80
C PRO A 91 26.27 54.85 -37.10
N PRO A 92 27.10 55.64 -37.81
CA PRO A 92 28.46 56.01 -37.40
C PRO A 92 28.52 57.03 -36.25
N PRO A 93 29.68 57.12 -35.54
CA PRO A 93 29.87 58.04 -34.42
C PRO A 93 30.09 59.48 -34.89
N GLY A 94 29.36 60.41 -34.27
CA GLY A 94 29.59 61.86 -34.35
C GLY A 94 30.46 62.39 -33.19
N PRO A 95 31.01 63.60 -33.30
CA PRO A 95 32.27 64.00 -32.67
C PRO A 95 32.19 64.31 -31.17
N GLU A 96 33.27 63.96 -30.48
CA GLU A 96 33.60 64.32 -29.09
C GLU A 96 33.52 65.83 -28.82
N MET A 97 32.99 66.19 -27.65
CA MET A 97 33.31 67.44 -26.96
C MET A 97 33.60 67.19 -25.46
N PRO A 98 34.44 68.04 -24.83
CA PRO A 98 35.21 67.69 -23.64
C PRO A 98 34.62 68.20 -22.30
N SER A 99 34.93 67.43 -21.25
CA SER A 99 34.69 67.53 -19.79
C SER A 99 34.89 68.94 -19.13
N PRO A 100 34.32 69.22 -17.92
CA PRO A 100 34.82 68.66 -16.66
C PRO A 100 33.78 68.29 -15.58
N ALA A 101 34.22 67.44 -14.67
CA ALA A 101 33.49 66.94 -13.50
C ALA A 101 33.13 68.04 -12.49
N PHE A 102 31.88 68.04 -12.03
CA PHE A 102 31.51 68.42 -10.66
C PHE A 102 30.31 67.59 -10.21
N GLY A 103 30.45 66.96 -9.05
CA GLY A 103 29.46 66.06 -8.47
C GLY A 103 28.14 66.75 -8.18
N ARG A 104 27.07 66.10 -8.62
CA ARG A 104 25.79 66.04 -7.92
C ARG A 104 25.18 64.69 -8.28
N ARG A 105 25.16 63.76 -7.33
CA ARG A 105 24.17 62.69 -7.31
C ARG A 105 22.81 63.38 -7.08
N PRO A 106 21.84 63.36 -8.00
CA PRO A 106 20.45 63.35 -7.58
C PRO A 106 20.15 61.92 -7.14
N SER A 107 19.86 61.79 -5.85
CA SER A 107 19.00 60.80 -5.22
C SER A 107 18.94 59.43 -5.89
N ALA A 108 19.42 58.42 -5.15
CA ALA A 108 18.82 57.09 -5.23
C ALA A 108 17.30 57.30 -5.33
N ARG A 109 16.74 56.89 -6.46
CA ARG A 109 15.31 56.70 -6.56
C ARG A 109 15.02 55.57 -5.58
N GLU A 110 14.65 55.95 -4.37
CA GLU A 110 13.84 55.16 -3.45
C GLU A 110 12.63 54.71 -4.27
N LEU A 111 12.79 53.57 -4.96
CA LEU A 111 11.66 52.73 -5.28
C LEU A 111 11.13 52.29 -3.92
N PRO A 112 9.82 52.38 -3.69
CA PRO A 112 9.25 52.22 -2.37
C PRO A 112 9.47 50.77 -1.91
N SER A 113 10.48 50.55 -1.07
CA SER A 113 10.67 49.28 -0.38
C SER A 113 9.43 48.92 0.43
N GLU A 114 8.69 49.93 0.91
CA GLU A 114 7.42 49.76 1.62
C GLU A 114 6.37 49.00 0.79
N ASN A 115 6.26 49.23 -0.52
CA ASN A 115 5.29 48.50 -1.35
C ASN A 115 5.71 47.04 -1.60
N VAL A 116 7.01 46.74 -1.71
CA VAL A 116 7.49 45.37 -1.91
C VAL A 116 7.45 44.58 -0.59
N GLU A 117 7.69 45.26 0.53
CA GLU A 117 7.61 44.71 1.89
C GLU A 117 6.15 44.43 2.28
N GLU A 118 5.21 45.35 2.00
CA GLU A 118 3.77 45.14 2.19
C GLU A 118 3.21 43.99 1.32
N ILE A 119 3.67 43.88 0.06
CA ILE A 119 3.30 42.76 -0.82
C ILE A 119 3.91 41.44 -0.32
N ALA A 120 5.15 41.46 0.19
CA ALA A 120 5.79 40.27 0.73
C ALA A 120 5.12 39.81 2.05
N GLU A 121 4.80 40.74 2.95
CA GLU A 121 4.11 40.44 4.21
C GLU A 121 2.69 39.91 3.97
N SER A 122 1.93 40.53 3.06
CA SER A 122 0.59 40.05 2.71
C SER A 122 0.61 38.66 2.06
N ILE A 123 1.58 38.37 1.17
CA ILE A 123 1.72 37.04 0.57
C ILE A 123 2.15 36.00 1.62
N VAL A 124 3.07 36.35 2.52
CA VAL A 124 3.54 35.44 3.58
C VAL A 124 2.40 35.13 4.56
N GLU A 125 1.65 36.14 5.02
CA GLU A 125 0.52 35.96 5.94
C GLU A 125 -0.60 35.14 5.30
N GLU A 126 -0.94 35.40 4.03
CA GLU A 126 -1.95 34.64 3.29
C GLU A 126 -1.54 33.18 3.13
N LYS A 127 -0.30 32.91 2.69
CA LYS A 127 0.21 31.54 2.52
C LYS A 127 0.39 30.81 3.85
N TRP A 128 0.78 31.51 4.91
CA TRP A 128 0.89 30.93 6.25
C TRP A 128 -0.48 30.56 6.83
N GLY A 129 -1.50 31.40 6.57
CA GLY A 129 -2.88 31.12 6.91
C GLY A 129 -3.43 29.89 6.17
N GLU A 130 -3.17 29.78 4.86
CA GLU A 130 -3.54 28.61 4.06
C GLU A 130 -2.87 27.32 4.57
N LEU A 131 -1.55 27.35 4.81
CA LEU A 131 -0.80 26.21 5.33
C LEU A 131 -1.29 25.77 6.71
N THR A 132 -1.58 26.72 7.61
CA THR A 132 -2.11 26.41 8.95
C THR A 132 -3.48 25.74 8.84
N LYS A 133 -4.32 26.19 7.91
CA LYS A 133 -5.64 25.61 7.66
C LYS A 133 -5.54 24.20 7.07
N GLU A 134 -4.61 23.96 6.17
CA GLU A 134 -4.34 22.61 5.63
C GLU A 134 -3.79 21.67 6.71
N LEU A 135 -2.90 22.15 7.58
CA LEU A 135 -2.39 21.38 8.71
C LEU A 135 -3.51 21.00 9.69
N ALA A 136 -4.45 21.91 9.94
CA ALA A 136 -5.62 21.62 10.77
C ALA A 136 -6.49 20.50 10.15
N LYS A 137 -6.76 20.58 8.84
CA LYS A 137 -7.48 19.51 8.11
C LYS A 137 -6.71 18.19 8.11
N PHE A 138 -5.38 18.24 8.00
CA PHE A 138 -4.53 17.06 8.06
C PHE A 138 -4.60 16.37 9.43
N ASN A 139 -4.58 17.15 10.51
CA ASN A 139 -4.78 16.61 11.86
C ASN A 139 -6.17 15.99 12.03
N GLU A 140 -7.24 16.66 11.56
CA GLU A 140 -8.58 16.08 11.62
C GLU A 140 -8.69 14.76 10.83
N TRP A 141 -8.07 14.72 9.64
CA TRP A 141 -8.01 13.50 8.83
C TRP A 141 -7.19 12.40 9.51
N ARG A 142 -6.07 12.75 10.14
CA ARG A 142 -5.25 11.83 10.93
C ARG A 142 -6.08 11.25 12.07
N ASP A 143 -6.71 12.08 12.89
CA ASP A 143 -7.52 11.64 14.03
C ASP A 143 -8.67 10.72 13.60
N LYS A 144 -9.33 11.05 12.48
CA LYS A 144 -10.37 10.22 11.89
C LYS A 144 -9.84 8.89 11.38
N THR A 145 -8.62 8.87 10.84
CA THR A 145 -7.97 7.65 10.35
C THR A 145 -7.52 6.77 11.52
N GLU A 146 -6.93 7.36 12.56
CA GLU A 146 -6.53 6.68 13.80
C GLU A 146 -7.74 6.00 14.45
N SER A 147 -8.86 6.73 14.60
CA SER A 147 -10.11 6.14 15.12
C SER A 147 -10.69 5.02 14.24
N ARG A 148 -10.52 5.09 12.91
CA ARG A 148 -10.96 4.01 12.00
C ARG A 148 -10.08 2.79 12.12
N VAL A 149 -8.77 2.98 12.28
CA VAL A 149 -7.81 1.89 12.49
C VAL A 149 -8.13 1.18 13.80
N ASP A 150 -8.36 1.92 14.89
CA ASP A 150 -8.73 1.35 16.18
C ASP A 150 -10.02 0.51 16.10
N LYS A 151 -11.03 1.00 15.37
CA LYS A 151 -12.28 0.26 15.14
C LYS A 151 -12.06 -1.02 14.34
N VAL A 152 -11.25 -0.97 13.29
CA VAL A 152 -10.92 -2.15 12.48
C VAL A 152 -10.14 -3.17 13.31
N GLU A 153 -9.21 -2.73 14.16
CA GLU A 153 -8.48 -3.62 15.06
C GLU A 153 -9.43 -4.32 16.05
N GLN A 154 -10.39 -3.59 16.60
CA GLN A 154 -11.41 -4.17 17.48
C GLN A 154 -12.31 -5.17 16.72
N GLU A 155 -12.83 -4.81 15.54
CA GLU A 155 -13.66 -5.71 14.72
C GLU A 155 -12.90 -6.99 14.31
N LEU A 156 -11.59 -6.88 14.01
CA LEU A 156 -10.75 -8.04 13.72
C LEU A 156 -10.55 -8.93 14.94
N GLN A 157 -10.39 -8.34 16.12
CA GLN A 157 -10.27 -9.08 17.37
C GLN A 157 -11.59 -9.81 17.71
N ASP A 158 -12.73 -9.13 17.57
CA ASP A 158 -14.04 -9.73 17.78
C ASP A 158 -14.30 -10.87 16.77
N MET A 159 -13.96 -10.66 15.49
CA MET A 159 -14.06 -11.71 14.46
C MET A 159 -13.18 -12.92 14.76
N LYS A 160 -11.98 -12.70 15.28
CA LYS A 160 -11.09 -13.78 15.71
C LYS A 160 -11.73 -14.60 16.83
N ASP A 161 -12.30 -13.94 17.82
CA ASP A 161 -12.95 -14.61 18.96
C ASP A 161 -14.19 -15.39 18.49
N ASP A 162 -14.98 -14.84 17.56
CA ASP A 162 -16.11 -15.53 16.93
C ASP A 162 -15.68 -16.77 16.14
N VAL A 163 -14.59 -16.70 15.37
CA VAL A 163 -14.03 -17.85 14.64
C VAL A 163 -13.53 -18.93 15.60
N GLU A 164 -12.88 -18.56 16.71
CA GLU A 164 -12.45 -19.52 17.73
C GLU A 164 -13.65 -20.21 18.39
N ASN A 165 -14.71 -19.47 18.68
CA ASN A 165 -15.94 -20.02 19.25
C ASN A 165 -16.68 -20.92 18.25
N LEU A 166 -16.74 -20.53 16.98
CA LEU A 166 -17.31 -21.34 15.91
C LEU A 166 -16.51 -22.64 15.73
N HIS A 167 -15.18 -22.56 15.74
CA HIS A 167 -14.33 -23.75 15.65
C HIS A 167 -14.60 -24.72 16.81
N LYS A 168 -14.67 -24.21 18.04
CA LYS A 168 -15.03 -25.03 19.23
C LYS A 168 -16.42 -25.67 19.07
N ALA A 169 -17.41 -24.92 18.61
CA ALA A 169 -18.77 -25.42 18.41
C ALA A 169 -18.84 -26.50 17.31
N ILE A 170 -18.12 -26.31 16.20
CA ILE A 170 -18.03 -27.29 15.12
C ILE A 170 -17.35 -28.57 15.61
N VAL A 171 -16.23 -28.47 16.32
CA VAL A 171 -15.53 -29.64 16.87
C VAL A 171 -16.41 -30.40 17.86
N ALA A 172 -17.13 -29.68 18.73
CA ALA A 172 -18.10 -30.29 19.65
C ALA A 172 -19.20 -31.03 18.88
N LYS A 173 -19.79 -30.41 17.85
CA LYS A 173 -20.80 -31.08 17.03
C LYS A 173 -20.26 -32.29 16.29
N ILE A 174 -19.08 -32.21 15.68
CA ILE A 174 -18.47 -33.37 15.03
C ILE A 174 -18.28 -34.53 16.04
N GLY A 175 -17.85 -34.23 17.26
CA GLY A 175 -17.75 -35.24 18.33
C GLY A 175 -19.09 -35.85 18.73
N GLU A 176 -20.17 -35.06 18.76
CA GLU A 176 -21.52 -35.58 18.99
C GLU A 176 -22.01 -36.44 17.83
N TYR A 177 -21.73 -36.03 16.57
CA TYR A 177 -22.07 -36.82 15.39
C TYR A 177 -21.32 -38.16 15.36
N ASP A 178 -20.03 -38.18 15.70
CA ASP A 178 -19.24 -39.41 15.76
C ASP A 178 -19.81 -40.39 16.79
N ARG A 179 -20.13 -39.91 18.00
CA ARG A 179 -20.82 -40.73 19.01
C ARG A 179 -22.16 -41.26 18.53
N ASN A 180 -23.00 -40.41 17.97
CA ASN A 180 -24.31 -40.82 17.46
C ASN A 180 -24.16 -41.86 16.33
N LEU A 181 -23.14 -41.72 15.48
CA LEU A 181 -22.86 -42.68 14.40
C LEU A 181 -22.36 -44.02 14.96
N LEU A 182 -21.55 -44.01 16.03
CA LEU A 182 -21.17 -45.22 16.75
C LEU A 182 -22.38 -45.93 17.35
N ASP A 183 -23.26 -45.18 18.03
CA ASP A 183 -24.49 -45.72 18.64
C ASP A 183 -25.40 -46.33 17.57
N VAL A 184 -25.67 -45.60 16.49
CA VAL A 184 -26.41 -46.11 15.33
C VAL A 184 -25.72 -47.35 14.73
N GLY A 185 -24.40 -47.38 14.68
CA GLY A 185 -23.64 -48.55 14.24
C GLY A 185 -23.86 -49.78 15.13
N THR A 186 -24.01 -49.59 16.45
CA THR A 186 -24.35 -50.68 17.38
C THR A 186 -25.79 -51.16 17.22
N GLU A 187 -26.75 -50.24 17.04
CA GLU A 187 -28.15 -50.58 16.78
C GLU A 187 -28.31 -51.31 15.45
N ILE A 188 -27.64 -50.87 14.39
CA ILE A 188 -27.64 -51.52 13.09
C ILE A 188 -27.08 -52.95 13.21
N LYS A 189 -26.00 -53.17 13.96
CA LYS A 189 -25.47 -54.53 14.22
C LYS A 189 -26.45 -55.39 15.02
N ALA A 190 -27.16 -54.81 15.99
CA ALA A 190 -28.20 -55.53 16.72
C ALA A 190 -29.35 -55.92 15.79
N MET A 191 -29.79 -55.00 14.94
CA MET A 191 -30.81 -55.23 13.93
C MET A 191 -30.36 -56.29 12.91
N GLU A 192 -29.11 -56.27 12.48
CA GLU A 192 -28.51 -57.31 11.63
C GLU A 192 -28.63 -58.70 12.28
N LYS A 193 -28.30 -58.83 13.57
CA LYS A 193 -28.47 -60.09 14.31
C LYS A 193 -29.92 -60.52 14.43
N VAL A 194 -30.85 -59.57 14.59
CA VAL A 194 -32.29 -59.88 14.58
C VAL A 194 -32.71 -60.40 13.21
N PHE A 195 -32.31 -59.74 12.12
CA PHE A 195 -32.57 -60.23 10.77
C PHE A 195 -31.98 -61.62 10.51
N GLN A 196 -30.75 -61.88 10.97
CA GLN A 196 -30.12 -63.21 10.86
C GLN A 196 -30.93 -64.31 11.56
N LYS A 197 -31.65 -63.99 12.65
CA LYS A 197 -32.52 -64.95 13.36
C LYS A 197 -33.91 -65.07 12.74
N VAL A 198 -34.49 -63.95 12.32
CA VAL A 198 -35.87 -63.88 11.81
C VAL A 198 -35.98 -64.43 10.39
N LEU A 199 -34.99 -64.22 9.52
CA LEU A 199 -35.03 -64.73 8.13
C LEU A 199 -35.17 -66.27 8.07
N PRO A 200 -34.37 -67.07 8.81
CA PRO A 200 -34.56 -68.52 8.88
C PRO A 200 -35.91 -68.92 9.49
N GLU A 201 -36.35 -68.26 10.55
CA GLU A 201 -37.60 -68.58 11.25
C GLU A 201 -38.84 -68.31 10.38
N LEU A 202 -38.86 -67.20 9.64
CA LEU A 202 -39.88 -66.90 8.63
C LEU A 202 -39.85 -67.92 7.50
N THR A 203 -38.66 -68.26 6.98
CA THR A 203 -38.52 -69.26 5.91
C THR A 203 -39.02 -70.63 6.36
N GLY A 204 -38.70 -71.04 7.59
CA GLY A 204 -39.20 -72.26 8.22
C GLY A 204 -40.71 -72.24 8.39
N SER A 205 -41.27 -71.16 8.95
CA SER A 205 -42.72 -71.00 9.16
C SER A 205 -43.50 -71.03 7.86
N VAL A 206 -43.00 -70.37 6.80
CA VAL A 206 -43.61 -70.41 5.45
C VAL A 206 -43.53 -71.82 4.85
N ALA A 207 -42.42 -72.53 5.05
CA ALA A 207 -42.27 -73.92 4.60
C ALA A 207 -43.24 -74.88 5.34
N GLU A 208 -43.45 -74.68 6.64
CA GLU A 208 -44.43 -75.43 7.43
C GLU A 208 -45.86 -75.14 7.01
N LEU A 209 -46.22 -73.86 6.84
CA LEU A 209 -47.52 -73.44 6.29
C LEU A 209 -47.78 -74.10 4.94
N SER A 210 -46.79 -74.08 4.04
CA SER A 210 -46.88 -74.75 2.74
C SER A 210 -47.12 -76.26 2.89
N ARG A 211 -46.43 -76.94 3.82
CA ARG A 211 -46.65 -78.36 4.13
C ARG A 211 -48.05 -78.64 4.68
N ILE A 212 -48.52 -77.84 5.64
CA ILE A 212 -49.86 -77.98 6.25
C ILE A 212 -50.94 -77.80 5.18
N THR A 213 -50.84 -76.75 4.35
CA THR A 213 -51.76 -76.52 3.23
C THR A 213 -51.75 -77.69 2.25
N LYS A 214 -50.57 -78.22 1.91
CA LYS A 214 -50.44 -79.38 0.99
C LYS A 214 -51.06 -80.65 1.60
N GLY A 215 -50.87 -80.89 2.90
CA GLY A 215 -51.47 -81.99 3.64
C GLY A 215 -53.00 -81.91 3.70
N ILE A 216 -53.54 -80.72 3.98
CA ILE A 216 -54.99 -80.47 3.96
C ILE A 216 -55.58 -80.68 2.56
N LYS A 217 -54.91 -80.17 1.52
CA LYS A 217 -55.32 -80.36 0.13
C LYS A 217 -55.27 -81.84 -0.30
N GLY A 218 -54.29 -82.60 0.20
CA GLY A 218 -54.17 -84.05 -0.03
C GLY A 218 -55.26 -84.88 0.65
N LYS A 219 -55.57 -84.59 1.92
CA LYS A 219 -56.68 -85.26 2.63
C LYS A 219 -58.05 -84.98 1.98
N LYS A 220 -58.27 -83.75 1.52
CA LYS A 220 -59.51 -83.38 0.82
C LYS A 220 -59.72 -84.16 -0.49
N LYS A 221 -58.64 -84.55 -1.17
CA LYS A 221 -58.68 -85.32 -2.42
C LYS A 221 -58.98 -86.81 -2.21
N LYS A 222 -58.58 -87.38 -1.06
CA LYS A 222 -58.85 -88.79 -0.70
C LYS A 222 -60.22 -89.03 -0.08
N ALA A 223 -60.91 -87.99 0.37
CA ALA A 223 -62.26 -88.08 0.95
C ALA A 223 -63.38 -87.89 -0.10
N SER A 224 -63.02 -87.60 -1.36
CA SER A 224 -63.94 -87.36 -2.47
C SER A 224 -63.84 -88.41 -3.58
N GLU A 225 -63.13 -89.51 -3.31
CA GLU A 225 -62.94 -90.68 -4.18
C GLU A 225 -63.38 -91.92 -3.38
#